data_AF-A0A522YQG9-F1
#
_entry.id   AF-A0A522YQG9-F1
#
_cell.length_a   1.000
_cell.length_b   1.000
_cell.length_c   1.000
_cell.angle_alpha   90.00
_cell.angle_beta   90.00
_cell.angle_gamma   90.00
#
_symmetry.space_group_name_H-M   'P 1'
#
loop_
_entity.id
_entity.type
_entity.pdbx_description
1 polymer ?
#
loop_
_entity_poly.entity_id
_entity_poly.type
_entity_poly.pdbx_seq_one_letter_code
_entity_poly.pdbx_strand_id
1 'polypeptide(L)' 'MKTPVHMGVGGEAIPVGVMAALPPGTRCLGTYRNHSLYLACGGTLEGLFAELYGRRPGPGKGKAGSMHLACPD' A
#
# COMPACT_ATOMS: atom_id res chain seq x y z
N MET A 1 14.87 -5.81 3.42
CA MET A 1 14.10 -5.25 2.29
C MET A 1 14.82 -5.60 0.99
N LYS A 2 14.06 -5.92 -0.06
CA LYS A 2 14.63 -6.29 -1.38
C LYS A 2 14.35 -5.25 -2.48
N THR A 3 13.66 -4.15 -2.15
CA THR A 3 13.21 -3.14 -3.12
C THR A 3 13.44 -1.73 -2.57
N PRO A 4 13.63 -0.71 -3.42
CA PRO A 4 13.76 0.68 -2.98
C PRO A 4 12.49 1.14 -2.25
N VAL A 5 12.63 1.84 -1.12
CA VAL A 5 11.51 2.22 -0.26
C VAL A 5 11.33 3.74 -0.20
N HIS A 6 10.10 4.19 -0.43
CA HIS A 6 9.71 5.60 -0.28
C HIS A 6 8.83 5.75 0.95
N MET A 7 9.41 6.22 2.05
CA MET A 7 8.70 6.33 3.33
C MET A 7 7.60 7.38 3.28
N GLY A 8 6.38 7.02 3.69
CA GLY A 8 5.24 7.93 3.76
C GLY A 8 5.10 8.67 5.09
N VAL A 9 6.12 8.62 5.97
CA VAL A 9 6.06 9.21 7.32
C VAL A 9 5.77 10.72 7.22
N GLY A 10 4.76 11.18 7.95
CA GLY A 10 4.24 12.55 7.88
C GLY A 10 3.18 12.78 6.78
N GLY A 11 2.92 11.79 5.94
CA GLY A 11 1.91 11.82 4.87
C GLY A 11 0.68 10.97 5.16
N GLU A 12 0.46 10.52 6.40
CA GLU A 12 -0.59 9.58 6.79
C GLU A 12 -1.99 10.18 6.67
N ALA A 13 -2.14 11.46 7.03
CA ALA A 13 -3.43 12.13 7.05
C ALA A 13 -4.10 12.25 5.67
N ILE A 14 -3.30 12.27 4.59
CA ILE A 14 -3.80 12.44 3.22
C ILE A 14 -4.66 11.24 2.78
N PRO A 15 -4.13 10.01 2.66
CA PRO A 15 -4.95 8.87 2.24
C PRO A 15 -6.01 8.52 3.27
N VAL A 16 -5.75 8.65 4.56
CA VAL A 16 -6.76 8.36 5.61
C VAL A 16 -7.94 9.31 5.51
N GLY A 17 -7.69 10.62 5.41
CA GLY A 17 -8.76 11.62 5.29
C GLY A 17 -9.55 11.49 3.99
N VAL A 18 -8.85 11.24 2.87
CA VAL A 18 -9.50 11.02 1.56
C VAL A 18 -10.38 9.76 1.60
N MET A 19 -9.86 8.63 2.07
CA MET A 19 -10.62 7.38 2.13
C MET A 19 -11.80 7.45 3.12
N ALA A 20 -11.68 8.20 4.21
CA ALA A 20 -12.77 8.41 5.17
C ALA A 20 -13.92 9.25 4.61
N ALA A 21 -13.64 10.13 3.64
CA ALA A 21 -14.65 10.99 3.00
C ALA A 21 -15.31 10.34 1.77
N LEU A 22 -14.71 9.29 1.21
CA LEU A 22 -15.20 8.62 0.00
C LEU A 22 -16.16 7.46 0.33
N PRO A 23 -17.08 7.12 -0.59
CA PRO A 23 -17.92 5.94 -0.43
C PRO A 23 -17.08 4.65 -0.30
N PRO A 24 -17.55 3.66 0.48
CA PRO A 24 -16.94 2.34 0.53
C PRO A 24 -16.81 1.73 -0.88
N GLY A 25 -15.68 1.08 -1.16
CA GLY A 25 -15.40 0.48 -2.48
C GLY A 25 -14.91 1.46 -3.55
N THR A 26 -14.69 2.74 -3.20
CA THR A 26 -14.08 3.69 -4.14
C THR A 26 -12.67 3.25 -4.54
N ARG A 27 -12.45 3.10 -5.85
CA ARG A 27 -11.14 2.71 -6.39
C ARG A 27 -10.18 3.89 -6.35
N CYS A 28 -8.97 3.65 -5.84
CA CYS A 28 -7.92 4.64 -5.72
C CYS A 28 -6.65 4.20 -6.44
N LEU A 29 -5.90 5.17 -6.97
CA LEU A 29 -4.61 4.96 -7.62
C LEU A 29 -3.55 5.81 -6.93
N GLY A 30 -2.46 5.17 -6.51
CA GLY A 30 -1.29 5.83 -5.92
C GLY A 30 -0.09 5.80 -6.87
N THR A 31 0.93 6.58 -6.52
CA THR A 31 2.25 6.56 -7.17
C THR A 31 3.21 5.63 -6.43
N TYR A 32 4.52 5.83 -6.55
CA TYR A 32 5.56 5.02 -5.91
C TYR A 32 5.65 5.20 -4.37
N ARG A 33 4.93 6.16 -3.78
CA ARG A 33 4.85 6.43 -2.33
C ARG A 33 3.44 6.12 -1.83
N ASN A 34 3.04 4.85 -1.91
CA ASN A 34 1.65 4.44 -1.71
C ASN A 34 1.42 3.54 -0.49
N HIS A 35 2.35 3.44 0.46
CA HIS A 35 2.19 2.52 1.61
C HIS A 35 1.03 2.92 2.52
N SER A 36 0.92 4.22 2.83
CA SER A 36 -0.21 4.75 3.61
C SER A 36 -1.54 4.64 2.85
N LEU A 37 -1.52 4.77 1.52
CA LEU A 37 -2.70 4.54 0.69
C LEU A 37 -3.12 3.06 0.69
N TYR A 38 -2.17 2.13 0.53
CA TYR A 38 -2.43 0.70 0.57
C TYR A 38 -3.10 0.29 1.89
N LEU A 39 -2.60 0.80 3.02
CA LEU A 39 -3.19 0.55 4.35
C LEU A 39 -4.57 1.21 4.49
N ALA A 40 -4.74 2.45 4.00
CA ALA A 40 -6.04 3.13 4.04
C ALA A 40 -7.10 2.45 3.16
N CYS A 41 -6.69 1.74 2.09
CA CYS A 41 -7.56 0.95 1.23
C CYS A 41 -7.84 -0.46 1.76
N GLY A 42 -7.43 -0.82 2.99
CA GLY A 42 -7.72 -2.11 3.60
C GLY A 42 -6.60 -3.16 3.48
N GLY A 43 -5.45 -2.80 2.91
CA GLY A 43 -4.27 -3.64 2.92
C GLY A 43 -3.76 -3.93 4.34
N THR A 44 -3.15 -5.10 4.55
CA THR A 44 -2.65 -5.52 5.86
C THR A 44 -1.18 -5.17 6.05
N LEU A 45 -0.75 -4.96 7.31
CA LEU A 45 0.67 -4.75 7.61
C LEU A 45 1.51 -5.99 7.24
N GLU A 46 0.98 -7.19 7.46
CA GLU A 46 1.62 -8.45 7.07
C GLU A 46 1.82 -8.53 5.56
N GLY A 47 0.81 -8.17 4.76
CA GLY A 47 0.88 -8.13 3.30
C GLY A 47 1.89 -7.10 2.80
N LEU A 48 1.87 -5.89 3.38
CA LEU A 48 2.84 -4.83 3.10
C LEU A 48 4.27 -5.34 3.32
N PHE A 49 4.59 -5.85 4.51
CA PHE A 49 5.92 -6.33 4.81
C PHE A 49 6.29 -7.57 4.00
N ALA A 50 5.37 -8.50 3.77
CA ALA A 50 5.63 -9.64 2.89
C ALA A 50 6.08 -9.18 1.50
N GLU A 51 5.45 -8.16 0.93
CA GLU A 51 5.83 -7.61 -0.37
C GLU A 51 7.18 -6.89 -0.33
N LEU A 52 7.44 -6.05 0.68
CA LEU A 52 8.70 -5.33 0.84
C LEU A 52 9.92 -6.26 0.98
N TYR A 53 9.71 -7.46 1.51
CA TYR A 53 10.73 -8.50 1.65
C TYR A 53 10.73 -9.53 0.51
N GLY A 54 9.88 -9.35 -0.51
CA GLY A 54 9.80 -10.24 -1.68
C GLY A 54 9.35 -11.65 -1.29
N ARG A 55 8.34 -11.76 -0.43
CA ARG A 55 7.77 -13.02 0.06
C ARG A 55 6.45 -13.32 -0.68
N ARG A 56 6.19 -14.61 -0.89
CA ARG A 56 4.97 -15.11 -1.55
C ARG A 56 3.65 -14.58 -0.97
N PRO A 57 3.49 -14.36 0.36
CA PRO A 57 2.25 -13.85 0.93
C PRO A 57 1.94 -12.38 0.63
N GLY A 58 2.85 -11.63 -0.02
CA GLY A 58 2.57 -10.25 -0.40
C GLY A 58 1.52 -10.16 -1.54
N PRO A 59 0.79 -9.05 -1.66
CA PRO A 59 -0.23 -8.84 -2.70
C PRO A 59 0.31 -9.00 -4.14
N GLY A 60 1.58 -8.70 -4.37
CA GLY A 60 2.27 -8.90 -5.64
C GLY A 60 3.02 -10.22 -5.74
N LYS A 61 2.79 -11.15 -4.79
CA LYS A 61 3.52 -12.43 -4.63
C LYS A 61 5.03 -12.22 -4.51
N GLY A 62 5.45 -11.08 -3.95
CA GLY A 62 6.84 -10.69 -3.77
C GLY A 62 7.54 -10.19 -5.04
N LYS A 63 6.79 -9.85 -6.10
CA LYS A 63 7.31 -9.33 -7.37
C LYS A 63 7.08 -7.82 -7.56
N ALA A 64 6.09 -7.25 -6.88
CA ALA A 64 5.71 -5.85 -7.02
C ALA A 64 6.61 -4.92 -6.21
N GLY A 65 7.02 -5.36 -5.02
CA GLY A 65 7.86 -4.56 -4.15
C GLY A 65 7.18 -3.29 -3.62
N SER A 66 8.00 -2.34 -3.18
CA SER A 66 7.52 -1.11 -2.53
C SER A 66 6.69 -0.18 -3.42
N MET A 67 6.90 -0.17 -4.74
CA MET A 67 6.31 0.85 -5.62
C MET A 67 5.00 0.43 -6.26
N HIS A 68 4.74 -0.88 -6.34
CA HIS A 68 3.60 -1.44 -7.07
C HIS A 68 2.63 -2.20 -6.15
N LEU A 69 2.58 -1.83 -4.86
CA LEU A 69 1.60 -2.33 -3.90
C LEU A 69 0.17 -2.07 -4.38
N ALA A 70 -0.68 -3.08 -4.28
CA ALA A 70 -2.08 -3.03 -4.70
C ALA A 70 -2.95 -3.85 -3.73
N CYS A 71 -4.16 -3.36 -3.48
CA CYS A 71 -5.25 -4.07 -2.81
C CYS A 71 -6.42 -4.14 -3.81
N PRO A 72 -6.50 -5.21 -4.63
CA PRO A 72 -7.50 -5.32 -5.69
C PRO A 72 -8.87 -5.83 -5.21
N ASP A 73 -8.92 -6.41 -4.01
CA ASP A 73 -10.11 -6.91 -3.32
C ASP A 73 -10.81 -5.77 -2.57
#